data_AF-A0A3D0SBF5-F1
#
_entry.id   AF-A0A3D0SBF5-F1
#
_cell.length_a   1.000
_cell.length_b   1.000
_cell.length_c   1.000
_cell.angle_alpha   90.00
_cell.angle_beta   90.00
_cell.angle_gamma   90.00
#
_symmetry.space_group_name_H-M   'P 1'
#
loop_
_entity.id
_entity.type
_entity.pdbx_description
1 polymer ?
#
loop_
_entity_poly.entity_id
_entity_poly.type
_entity_poly.pdbx_seq_one_letter_code
_entity_poly.pdbx_strand_id
1 'polypeptide(L)' 'TIILMVLFLRVIKGHFTPDNHFAFQAGSWYWHFVDVVWVMLFVFVYVL' A
#
# COMPACT_ATOMS: atom_id res chain seq x y z
N THR A 1 -3.56 6.59 -0.68
CA THR A 1 -5.03 6.51 -0.73
C THR A 1 -5.53 6.14 -2.11
N ILE A 2 -5.08 6.81 -3.18
CA ILE A 2 -5.47 6.49 -4.57
C ILE A 2 -5.11 5.05 -4.96
N ILE A 3 -3.90 4.58 -4.62
CA ILE A 3 -3.48 3.20 -4.88
C ILE A 3 -4.38 2.17 -4.17
N LEU A 4 -4.72 2.41 -2.90
CA LEU A 4 -5.63 1.54 -2.15
C LEU A 4 -7.04 1.54 -2.74
N MET A 5 -7.54 2.70 -3.19
CA MET A 5 -8.84 2.81 -3.84
C MET A 5 -8.89 2.02 -5.16
N VAL A 6 -7.84 2.12 -5.99
CA VAL A 6 -7.76 1.36 -7.25
C VAL A 6 -7.65 -0.14 -6.98
N LEU A 7 -6.87 -0.57 -5.99
CA LEU A 7 -6.81 -1.97 -5.58
C LEU A 7 -8.15 -2.49 -5.09
N PHE A 8 -8.84 -1.72 -4.24
CA PHE A 8 -10.17 -2.06 -3.73
C PHE A 8 -11.19 -2.25 -4.86
N LEU A 9 -11.23 -1.33 -5.82
CA LEU A 9 -12.12 -1.45 -6.98
C LEU A 9 -11.78 -2.67 -7.86
N ARG A 10 -10.49 -3.03 -7.99
CA ARG A 10 -10.05 -4.24 -8.74
C ARG A 10 -10.36 -5.54 -7.98
N VAL A 11 -10.34 -5.52 -6.65
CA VAL A 11 -10.79 -6.63 -5.80
C VAL A 11 -12.28 -6.89 -5.99
N ILE A 12 -13.12 -5.84 -5.93
CA ILE A 12 -14.58 -5.98 -6.14
C ILE A 12 -14.90 -6.53 -7.53
N LYS A 13 -14.13 -6.15 -8.56
CA LYS A 13 -14.28 -6.68 -9.93
C LYS A 13 -13.74 -8.10 -10.11
N GLY A 14 -13.23 -8.76 -9.06
CA GLY A 14 -12.72 -10.13 -9.14
C GLY A 14 -11.43 -10.28 -9.95
N HIS A 15 -10.67 -9.21 -10.14
CA HIS A 15 -9.44 -9.22 -10.96
C HIS A 15 -8.23 -9.90 -10.28
N PHE A 16 -8.39 -10.42 -9.07
CA PHE A 16 -7.34 -11.09 -8.32
C PHE A 16 -7.74 -12.51 -8.01
N THR A 17 -6.88 -13.47 -8.36
CA THR A 17 -6.97 -14.87 -7.94
C THR A 17 -5.80 -15.20 -7.01
N PRO A 18 -5.86 -16.31 -6.25
CA PRO A 18 -4.75 -16.74 -5.41
C PRO A 18 -3.42 -16.90 -6.17
N ASP A 19 -3.46 -17.17 -7.48
CA ASP A 19 -2.26 -17.25 -8.31
C ASP A 19 -1.89 -15.91 -8.95
N ASN A 20 -2.86 -15.01 -9.19
CA ASN A 20 -2.67 -13.72 -9.85
C ASN A 20 -3.04 -12.54 -8.95
N HIS A 21 -2.30 -12.37 -7.85
CA HIS A 21 -2.48 -11.26 -6.90
C HIS A 21 -1.20 -10.41 -6.71
N PHE A 22 -0.24 -10.52 -7.63
CA PHE A 22 1.01 -9.74 -7.57
C PHE A 22 0.79 -8.24 -7.48
N ALA A 23 -0.16 -7.68 -8.25
CA ALA A 23 -0.44 -6.25 -8.19
C ALA A 23 -1.05 -5.81 -6.84
N PHE A 24 -1.77 -6.70 -6.15
CA PHE A 24 -2.22 -6.46 -4.78
C PHE A 24 -1.03 -6.49 -3.80
N GLN A 25 -0.13 -7.47 -3.92
CA GLN A 25 1.09 -7.51 -3.12
C GLN A 25 1.93 -6.24 -3.33
N ALA A 26 2.30 -5.92 -4.57
CA ALA A 26 3.09 -4.72 -4.90
C ALA A 26 2.46 -3.43 -4.35
N GLY A 27 1.13 -3.33 -4.41
CA GLY A 27 0.39 -2.23 -3.81
C GLY A 27 0.50 -2.16 -2.28
N SER A 28 0.43 -3.30 -1.60
CA SER A 28 0.63 -3.42 -0.15
C SER A 28 2.06 -3.02 0.24
N TRP A 29 3.06 -3.53 -0.48
CA TRP A 29 4.47 -3.19 -0.26
C TRP A 29 4.73 -1.68 -0.40
N TYR A 30 4.16 -1.05 -1.43
CA TYR A 30 4.25 0.41 -1.60
C TYR A 30 3.63 1.17 -0.42
N TRP A 31 2.46 0.72 0.05
CA TRP A 31 1.79 1.38 1.18
C TRP A 31 2.61 1.28 2.47
N HIS A 32 3.16 0.11 2.76
CA HIS A 32 4.04 -0.09 3.92
C HIS A 32 5.32 0.74 3.82
N PHE A 33 5.91 0.89 2.63
CA PHE A 33 7.07 1.75 2.43
C PHE A 33 6.78 3.21 2.81
N VAL A 34 5.66 3.75 2.33
CA VAL A 34 5.24 5.14 2.66
C VAL A 34 5.04 5.30 4.16
N ASP A 35 4.44 4.32 4.83
CA ASP A 35 4.20 4.33 6.27
C ASP A 35 5.52 4.34 7.08
N VAL A 36 6.47 3.47 6.72
CA VAL A 36 7.79 3.44 7.39
C VAL A 36 8.55 4.74 7.20
N VAL A 37 8.56 5.30 5.98
CA VAL A 37 9.19 6.60 5.72
C VAL A 37 8.53 7.69 6.55
N TRP A 38 7.20 7.68 6.66
CA TRP A 38 6.47 8.65 7.45
C TRP A 38 6.82 8.57 8.93
N VAL A 39 6.87 7.36 9.51
CA VAL A 39 7.27 7.16 10.91
C VAL A 39 8.70 7.65 11.15
N MET A 40 9.64 7.33 10.25
CA MET A 40 11.01 7.85 10.34
C MET A 40 11.03 9.37 10.32
N LEU A 41 10.36 10.01 9.36
CA LEU A 41 10.28 11.47 9.27
C LEU A 41 9.64 12.09 10.51
N PHE A 42 8.57 11.49 11.02
CA PHE A 42 7.90 11.95 12.23
C PHE A 42 8.85 11.97 13.43
N VAL A 43 9.61 10.88 13.62
CA VAL A 43 10.60 10.80 14.70
C VAL A 43 11.71 11.84 14.52
N PHE A 44 12.31 11.95 13.33
CA PHE A 44 13.45 12.84 13.10
C PHE A 44 13.12 14.34 13.05
N VAL A 45 11.91 14.73 12.65
CA VAL A 45 11.54 16.15 12.47
C VAL A 45 10.74 16.70 13.65
N TYR A 46 9.95 15.87 14.32
CA TYR A 46 9.01 16.33 15.35
C TYR A 46 9.35 15.83 16.75
N VAL A 47 10.03 14.68 16.89
CA VAL A 47 10.34 14.11 18.21
C VAL A 47 11.78 14.42 18.63
N LEU A 48 12.74 14.29 17.71
CA LEU A 48 14.14 14.64 17.92
C LEU A 48 14.39 16.13 17.60
#